data_AF-X1UAD1-F1
#
_entry.id   AF-X1UAD1-F1
#
_cell.length_a   1.000
_cell.length_b   1.000
_cell.length_c   1.000
_cell.angle_alpha   90.00
_cell.angle_beta   90.00
_cell.angle_gamma   90.00
#
_symmetry.space_group_name_H-M   'P 1'
#
loop_
_entity.id
_entity.type
_entity.pdbx_description
1 polymer ?
#
loop_
_entity_poly.entity_id
_entity_poly.type
_entity_poly.pdbx_seq_one_letter_code
_entity_poly.pdbx_strand_id
1 'polypeptide(L)' 'MRDKLYIFRGREFSLSEIKIIEKIIEDNQGKSRRDVSKKICEVINWRQFDGKLKDAAC' A
#
# COMPACT_ATOMS: atom_id res chain seq x y z
N MET A 1 12.54 -5.11 20.82
CA MET A 1 11.62 -4.00 20.44
C MET A 1 10.53 -4.61 19.58
N ARG A 2 9.25 -4.43 19.88
CA ARG A 2 8.17 -4.89 18.99
C ARG A 2 7.97 -3.81 17.93
N ASP A 3 8.17 -4.15 16.66
CA ASP A 3 7.82 -3.27 15.56
C ASP A 3 6.33 -2.92 15.63
N LYS A 4 6.01 -1.65 15.45
CA LYS A 4 4.63 -1.17 15.50
C LYS A 4 3.89 -1.70 14.26
N LEU A 5 2.81 -2.42 14.49
CA LEU A 5 1.96 -2.98 13.45
C LEU A 5 0.67 -2.16 13.37
N TYR A 6 0.27 -1.80 12.16
CA TYR A 6 -0.98 -1.12 11.86
C TYR A 6 -1.90 -2.10 11.15
N ILE A 7 -3.17 -2.15 11.52
CA ILE A 7 -4.15 -3.04 10.87
C ILE A 7 -5.09 -2.19 10.03
N PHE A 8 -5.13 -2.49 8.72
CA PHE A 8 -6.09 -1.88 7.81
C PHE A 8 -6.77 -2.97 6.98
N ARG A 9 -8.11 -3.01 7.02
CA ARG A 9 -8.94 -4.03 6.35
C ARG A 9 -8.47 -5.47 6.59
N GLY A 10 -8.03 -5.76 7.83
CA GLY A 10 -7.56 -7.09 8.24
C GLY A 10 -6.17 -7.48 7.75
N ARG A 11 -5.43 -6.58 7.07
CA ARG A 11 -4.01 -6.76 6.74
C ARG A 11 -3.17 -5.97 7.74
N GLU A 12 -2.13 -6.61 8.25
CA GLU A 12 -1.10 -5.94 9.04
C GLU A 12 -0.12 -5.19 8.12
N PHE A 13 0.29 -4.00 8.57
CA PHE A 13 1.26 -3.15 7.92
C PHE A 13 2.36 -2.86 8.92
N SER A 14 3.58 -3.25 8.53
CA SER A 14 4.79 -2.90 9.26
C SER A 14 5.15 -1.43 9.07
N LEU A 15 5.94 -0.87 9.99
CA LEU A 15 6.48 0.48 9.83
C LEU A 15 7.32 0.64 8.55
N SER A 16 8.01 -0.40 8.11
CA SER A 16 8.77 -0.39 6.85
C SER A 16 7.84 -0.27 5.64
N GLU A 17 6.71 -0.99 5.61
CA GLU A 17 5.72 -0.84 4.55
C GLU A 17 5.08 0.54 4.54
N ILE A 18 4.75 1.11 5.71
CA ILE A 18 4.22 2.47 5.81
C ILE A 18 5.21 3.47 5.17
N LYS A 19 6.50 3.37 5.48
CA LYS A 19 7.54 4.23 4.88
C LYS A 19 7.66 4.05 3.36
N ILE A 20 7.49 2.83 2.86
CA ILE A 20 7.47 2.56 1.42
C ILE A 20 6.25 3.24 0.77
N ILE A 21 5.08 3.15 1.40
CA ILE A 21 3.84 3.79 0.93
C ILE A 21 4.02 5.31 0.89
N GLU A 22 4.53 5.92 1.96
CA GLU A 22 4.81 7.36 2.03
C GLU A 22 5.72 7.80 0.89
N LYS A 23 6.83 7.08 0.66
CA LYS A 23 7.75 7.37 -0.44
C LYS A 23 7.09 7.28 -1.81
N ILE A 24 6.23 6.28 -2.04
CA ILE A 24 5.50 6.15 -3.31
C ILE A 24 4.58 7.35 -3.53
N ILE A 25 3.93 7.85 -2.49
CA ILE A 25 3.06 9.03 -2.57
C ILE A 25 3.89 10.27 -2.92
N GLU A 26 5.03 10.47 -2.26
CA GLU A 26 5.97 11.57 -2.54
C GLU A 26 6.50 11.54 -3.97
N ASP A 27 6.97 10.37 -4.43
CA ASP A 27 7.52 10.18 -5.78
C ASP A 27 6.47 10.35 -6.89
N ASN A 28 5.19 10.36 -6.55
CA ASN A 28 4.07 10.44 -7.51
C ASN A 28 3.14 11.63 -7.26
N GLN A 29 3.61 12.68 -6.57
CA GLN A 29 2.88 13.94 -6.43
C GLN A 29 2.60 14.54 -7.82
N GLY A 30 1.32 14.52 -8.24
CA GLY A 30 0.89 14.93 -9.58
C GLY A 30 0.29 13.82 -10.44
N LYS A 31 0.40 12.56 -10.02
CA LYS A 31 -0.36 11.44 -10.60
C LYS A 31 -1.77 11.38 -10.01
N SER A 32 -2.68 10.70 -10.71
CA SER A 32 -4.02 10.49 -10.18
C SER A 32 -3.96 9.57 -8.94
N ARG A 33 -4.92 9.73 -8.02
CA ARG A 33 -5.03 8.84 -6.86
C ARG A 33 -5.10 7.36 -7.26
N ARG A 34 -5.70 7.06 -8.41
CA ARG A 34 -5.81 5.70 -8.93
C ARG A 34 -4.44 5.13 -9.31
N ASP A 35 -3.59 5.93 -9.95
CA ASP A 35 -2.24 5.49 -10.34
C ASP A 35 -1.38 5.23 -9.11
N VAL A 36 -1.46 6.11 -8.11
CA VAL A 36 -0.75 5.98 -6.83
C VAL A 36 -1.22 4.73 -6.08
N SER A 37 -2.54 4.52 -5.96
CA SER A 37 -3.12 3.33 -5.33
C SER A 37 -2.66 2.04 -6.01
N LYS A 38 -2.74 1.99 -7.35
CA LYS A 38 -2.29 0.83 -8.11
C LYS A 38 -0.81 0.54 -7.87
N LYS A 39 0.04 1.58 -7.88
CA LYS A 39 1.48 1.44 -7.63
C LYS A 39 1.77 0.92 -6.23
N ILE A 40 1.08 1.44 -5.21
CA ILE A 40 1.19 0.95 -3.83
C ILE A 40 0.83 -0.54 -3.78
N CYS A 41 -0.33 -0.92 -4.30
CA CYS A 41 -0.78 -2.32 -4.30
C CYS A 41 0.19 -3.26 -5.02
N GLU A 42 0.82 -2.81 -6.11
CA GLU A 42 1.85 -3.59 -6.81
C GLU A 42 3.10 -3.79 -5.94
N VAL A 43 3.62 -2.71 -5.34
CA VAL A 43 4.89 -2.73 -4.61
C VAL A 43 4.79 -3.57 -3.33
N ILE A 44 3.72 -3.41 -2.55
CA ILE A 44 3.53 -4.17 -1.30
C ILE A 44 2.82 -5.52 -1.53
N ASN A 45 2.62 -5.88 -2.81
CA ASN A 45 1.90 -7.08 -3.24
C ASN A 45 0.51 -7.22 -2.60
N TRP A 46 -0.24 -6.11 -2.50
CA TRP A 46 -1.57 -6.12 -1.91
C TRP A 46 -2.63 -6.59 -2.92
N ARG A 47 -3.04 -7.84 -2.74
CA ARG A 47 -3.95 -8.54 -3.65
C ARG A 47 -5.22 -9.03 -2.95
N GLN A 48 -6.24 -9.24 -3.77
CA GLN A 48 -7.46 -9.95 -3.42
C GLN A 48 -7.20 -11.46 -3.43
N PHE A 49 -8.16 -12.25 -2.96
CA PHE A 49 -8.07 -13.72 -2.95
C PHE A 49 -7.92 -14.30 -4.37
N ASP A 50 -8.50 -13.65 -5.38
CA ASP A 50 -8.37 -14.04 -6.78
C ASP A 50 -7.04 -13.60 -7.44
N GLY A 51 -6.11 -13.03 -6.66
CA GLY A 51 -4.80 -12.58 -7.13
C GLY A 51 -4.79 -11.22 -7.83
N LYS A 52 -5.94 -10.59 -8.06
CA LYS A 52 -5.98 -9.22 -8.60
C LYS A 52 -5.51 -8.20 -7.56
N LEU A 53 -5.01 -7.06 -8.03
CA LEU A 53 -4.65 -5.96 -7.14
C LEU A 53 -5.87 -5.46 -6.37
N LYS A 54 -5.63 -4.97 -5.16
CA LYS A 54 -6.65 -4.33 -4.32
C LYS A 54 -6.69 -2.81 -4.51
N ASP A 55 -6.31 -2.32 -5.68
CA ASP A 55 -6.16 -0.89 -6.02
C ASP A 55 -7.48 -0.11 -5.91
N ALA A 56 -8.62 -0.74 -6.20
CA ALA A 56 -9.94 -0.13 -6.01
C ALA A 56 -10.40 -0.03 -4.54
N ALA A 57 -9.71 -0.71 -3.62
CA ALA A 57 -10.08 -0.81 -2.20
C ALA A 57 -8.91 -0.46 -1.25
N CYS A 58 -7.84 0.09 -1.82
CA CYS A 58 -6.66 0.64 -1.15
C CYS A 58 -6.85 2.13 -0.89
#